data_AF-A0A2V6B4Q2-F1
#
_entry.id   AF-A0A2V6B4Q2-F1
#
_cell.length_a   1.000
_cell.length_b   1.000
_cell.length_c   1.000
_cell.angle_alpha   90.00
_cell.angle_beta   90.00
_cell.angle_gamma   90.00
#
_symmetry.space_group_name_H-M   'P 1'
#
loop_
_entity.id
_entity.type
_entity.pdbx_description
1 polymer ?
#
loop_
_entity_poly.entity_id
_entity_poly.type
_entity_poly.pdbx_seq_one_letter_code
_entity_poly.pdbx_strand_id
1 'polypeptide(L)'
;DVGTRPELPVVHASKLPVPLEKRTVIIVDDVLYTGRTAHAAMDAINSFGRPARIQLAVLIDRGHRELPIRPDFVGKNLPTATPEQIQVRLQETDNEPDAVWLERES
;
A
#
# COMPACT_ATOMS: atom_id res chain seq x y z
N ASP A 1 -7.27 1.69 -42.77
CA ASP A 1 -6.26 0.75 -42.27
C ASP A 1 -6.14 0.94 -40.77
N VAL A 2 -6.67 -0.01 -39.99
CA VAL A 2 -6.84 0.09 -38.53
C VAL A 2 -6.05 -1.04 -37.91
N GLY A 3 -4.77 -0.78 -37.63
CA GLY A 3 -3.83 -1.72 -37.04
C GLY A 3 -4.18 -2.03 -35.58
N THR A 4 -4.38 -3.32 -35.31
CA THR A 4 -4.10 -4.05 -34.05
C THR A 4 -4.21 -3.24 -32.76
N ARG A 5 -5.42 -3.22 -32.16
CA ARG A 5 -5.57 -2.96 -30.73
C ARG A 5 -4.90 -4.12 -29.96
N PRO A 6 -3.99 -3.87 -29.01
CA PRO A 6 -3.56 -4.92 -28.09
C PRO A 6 -4.82 -5.41 -27.35
N GLU A 7 -4.93 -6.73 -27.18
CA GLU A 7 -6.04 -7.34 -26.46
C GLU A 7 -6.26 -6.59 -25.13
N LEU A 8 -7.48 -6.07 -24.95
CA LEU A 8 -7.84 -5.40 -23.70
C LEU A 8 -7.62 -6.41 -22.56
N PRO A 9 -7.05 -5.99 -21.43
CA PRO A 9 -6.81 -6.90 -20.31
C PRO A 9 -8.11 -7.58 -19.92
N VAL A 10 -8.08 -8.91 -19.83
CA VAL A 10 -9.23 -9.70 -19.42
C VAL A 10 -9.57 -9.33 -17.97
N VAL A 11 -10.66 -8.59 -17.79
CA VAL A 11 -11.13 -8.20 -16.45
C VAL A 11 -11.73 -9.44 -15.78
N HIS A 12 -10.95 -10.08 -14.92
CA HIS A 12 -11.48 -11.07 -14.00
C HIS A 12 -12.15 -10.36 -12.83
N ALA A 13 -13.42 -10.69 -12.56
CA ALA A 13 -14.11 -10.22 -11.37
C ALA A 13 -13.36 -10.74 -10.14
N SER A 14 -12.68 -9.84 -9.43
CA SER A 14 -12.08 -10.16 -8.15
C SER A 14 -13.19 -10.37 -7.13
N LYS A 15 -13.14 -11.47 -6.39
CA LYS A 15 -14.13 -11.79 -5.35
C LYS A 15 -13.42 -11.76 -4.01
N LEU A 16 -13.86 -10.88 -3.11
CA LEU A 16 -13.36 -10.91 -1.75
C LEU A 16 -13.83 -12.20 -1.06
N PRO A 17 -12.99 -12.79 -0.20
CA PRO A 17 -13.34 -14.02 0.52
C PRO A 17 -14.49 -13.81 1.51
N VAL A 18 -14.76 -12.56 1.91
CA VAL A 18 -15.80 -12.19 2.86
C VAL A 18 -16.49 -10.87 2.45
N PRO A 19 -17.77 -10.67 2.81
CA PRO A 19 -18.43 -9.37 2.69
C PRO A 19 -17.76 -8.33 3.58
N LEU A 20 -17.83 -7.04 3.22
CA LEU A 20 -17.16 -5.97 3.97
C LEU A 20 -18.07 -5.26 4.97
N GLU A 21 -19.39 -5.41 4.84
CA GLU A 21 -20.37 -4.69 5.65
C GLU A 21 -20.14 -4.93 7.14
N LYS A 22 -20.20 -3.85 7.93
CA LYS A 22 -20.01 -3.83 9.38
C LYS A 22 -18.63 -4.27 9.87
N ARG A 23 -17.66 -4.51 8.99
CA ARG A 23 -16.29 -4.92 9.36
C ARG A 23 -15.35 -3.73 9.44
N THR A 24 -14.32 -3.88 10.27
CA THR A 24 -13.13 -3.04 10.22
C THR A 24 -12.13 -3.69 9.27
N VAL A 25 -11.73 -2.96 8.24
CA VAL A 25 -10.71 -3.39 7.28
C VAL A 25 -9.42 -2.66 7.62
N ILE A 26 -8.32 -3.41 7.77
CA ILE A 26 -7.00 -2.84 8.00
C ILE A 26 -6.19 -3.04 6.73
N ILE A 27 -5.82 -1.94 6.07
CA ILE A 27 -4.83 -1.93 4.99
C ILE A 27 -3.47 -2.07 5.66
N VAL A 28 -2.64 -2.99 5.16
CA VAL A 28 -1.27 -3.18 5.64
C VAL A 28 -0.32 -2.87 4.49
N ASP A 29 0.65 -2.00 4.74
CA ASP A 29 1.69 -1.62 3.79
C ASP A 29 3.07 -1.64 4.46
N ASP A 30 4.14 -1.84 3.70
CA ASP A 30 5.48 -1.86 4.26
C ASP A 30 5.96 -0.44 4.59
N VAL A 31 5.85 0.51 3.66
CA VAL A 31 6.36 1.86 3.79
C VAL A 31 5.32 2.89 3.37
N LEU A 32 4.92 3.76 4.30
CA LEU A 32 4.08 4.90 3.99
C LEU A 32 4.90 6.12 3.56
N TYR A 33 4.79 6.49 2.28
CA TYR A 33 5.43 7.65 1.68
C TYR A 33 4.41 8.77 1.36
N THR A 34 4.12 9.04 0.08
CA THR A 34 3.21 10.11 -0.35
C THR A 34 1.74 9.89 0.05
N GLY A 35 1.37 8.64 0.34
CA GLY A 35 0.00 8.22 0.66
C GLY A 35 -0.83 7.77 -0.55
N ARG A 36 -0.29 7.83 -1.77
CA ARG A 36 -1.04 7.47 -3.00
C ARG A 36 -1.45 5.99 -3.04
N THR A 37 -0.59 5.07 -2.62
CA THR A 37 -0.91 3.63 -2.55
C THR A 37 -2.06 3.37 -1.58
N ALA A 38 -2.00 3.94 -0.38
CA ALA A 38 -3.06 3.82 0.62
C ALA A 38 -4.39 4.41 0.10
N HIS A 39 -4.37 5.55 -0.59
CA HIS A 39 -5.56 6.13 -1.22
C HIS A 39 -6.16 5.18 -2.27
N ALA A 40 -5.33 4.66 -3.17
CA ALA A 40 -5.79 3.72 -4.20
C ALA A 40 -6.39 2.44 -3.59
N ALA A 41 -5.82 1.95 -2.50
CA ALA A 41 -6.36 0.81 -1.76
C ALA A 41 -7.72 1.14 -1.12
N MET A 42 -7.91 2.34 -0.57
CA MET A 42 -9.22 2.79 -0.06
C MET A 42 -10.27 2.84 -1.18
N ASP A 43 -9.92 3.37 -2.36
CA ASP A 43 -10.80 3.40 -3.54
C ASP A 43 -11.18 1.99 -3.99
N ALA A 44 -10.20 1.08 -4.05
CA ALA A 44 -10.43 -0.32 -4.37
C ALA A 44 -11.36 -1.00 -3.37
N ILE A 45 -11.14 -0.83 -2.06
CA ILE A 45 -12.03 -1.35 -1.00
C ILE A 45 -13.46 -0.83 -1.18
N ASN A 46 -13.61 0.45 -1.47
CA ASN A 46 -14.91 1.08 -1.73
C ASN A 46 -15.57 0.54 -3.01
N SER A 47 -14.82 0.04 -3.98
CA SER A 47 -15.41 -0.64 -5.15
C SER A 47 -16.04 -2.00 -4.80
N PHE A 48 -15.56 -2.67 -3.74
CA PHE A 48 -16.05 -3.98 -3.29
C PHE A 48 -17.15 -3.92 -2.23
N GLY A 49 -17.28 -2.80 -1.51
CA GLY A 49 -18.31 -2.65 -0.49
C GLY A 49 -18.15 -1.40 0.38
N ARG A 50 -18.86 -1.39 1.51
CA ARG A 50 -18.79 -0.29 2.50
C ARG A 50 -18.46 -0.87 3.88
N PRO A 51 -17.17 -0.90 4.26
CA PRO A 51 -16.80 -1.32 5.61
C PRO A 51 -17.30 -0.33 6.67
N ALA A 52 -17.41 -0.76 7.92
CA ALA A 52 -17.71 0.14 9.03
C ALA A 52 -16.55 1.09 9.33
N ARG A 53 -15.32 0.65 9.06
CA ARG A 53 -14.09 1.40 9.27
C ARG A 53 -13.01 0.89 8.33
N ILE A 54 -12.19 1.81 7.82
CA ILE A 54 -10.91 1.49 7.19
C ILE A 54 -9.82 2.06 8.09
N GLN A 55 -8.82 1.25 8.39
CA GLN A 55 -7.62 1.64 9.13
C GLN A 55 -6.38 1.33 8.29
N LEU A 56 -5.27 1.99 8.61
CA LEU A 56 -4.00 1.79 7.93
C LEU A 56 -2.91 1.42 8.95
N ALA A 57 -2.26 0.28 8.74
CA ALA A 57 -1.11 -0.18 9.49
C ALA A 57 0.11 -0.21 8.57
N VAL A 58 1.22 0.39 9.01
CA VAL A 58 2.46 0.41 8.20
C VAL A 58 3.67 0.04 9.05
N LEU A 59 4.63 -0.66 8.45
CA LEU A 59 5.87 -0.99 9.14
C LEU A 59 6.71 0.28 9.35
N ILE A 60 6.93 1.06 8.28
CA ILE A 60 7.69 2.30 8.30
C ILE A 60 6.84 3.48 7.85
N ASP A 61 6.84 4.55 8.63
CA ASP A 61 6.37 5.87 8.20
C ASP A 61 7.57 6.76 7.89
N ARG A 62 7.76 7.10 6.61
CA ARG A 62 8.88 7.94 6.16
C ARG A 62 8.55 9.41 5.93
N GLY A 63 7.32 9.84 6.23
CA GLY A 63 6.85 11.21 6.01
C GLY A 63 6.58 11.56 4.53
N HIS A 64 6.71 12.84 4.19
CA HIS A 64 6.50 13.41 2.83
C HIS A 64 5.12 13.16 2.23
N ARG A 65 4.08 13.34 3.05
CA ARG A 65 2.69 13.18 2.61
C ARG A 65 2.33 14.20 1.53
N GLU A 66 1.71 13.70 0.47
CA GLU A 66 1.05 14.52 -0.56
C GLU A 66 -0.48 14.47 -0.43
N LEU A 67 -0.99 13.48 0.29
CA LEU A 67 -2.40 13.31 0.61
C LEU A 67 -2.59 13.34 2.14
N PRO A 68 -3.75 13.80 2.64
CA PRO A 68 -4.04 13.89 4.08
C PRO A 68 -4.33 12.52 4.70
N ILE A 69 -3.41 11.56 4.53
CA ILE A 69 -3.51 10.19 5.00
C ILE A 69 -2.51 9.97 6.12
N ARG A 70 -3.02 9.52 7.27
CA ARG A 70 -2.24 9.17 8.44
C ARG A 70 -2.52 7.71 8.81
N PRO A 71 -1.48 6.90 9.11
CA PRO A 71 -1.67 5.54 9.58
C PRO A 71 -2.21 5.53 11.02
N ASP A 72 -3.07 4.56 11.31
CA ASP A 72 -3.53 4.25 12.67
C ASP A 72 -2.42 3.54 13.47
N PHE A 73 -1.63 2.71 12.80
CA PHE A 73 -0.56 1.91 13.39
C PHE A 73 0.74 2.12 12.62
N VAL A 74 1.82 2.41 13.34
CA VAL A 74 3.15 2.62 12.77
C VAL A 74 4.15 1.77 13.54
N GLY A 75 4.90 0.93 12.83
CA GLY A 75 6.02 0.20 13.43
C GLY A 75 7.14 1.16 13.84
N LYS A 76 7.65 1.95 12.89
CA LYS A 76 8.67 2.98 13.15
C LYS A 76 8.47 4.22 12.28
N ASN A 77 8.58 5.39 12.92
CA ASN A 77 8.71 6.67 12.21
C ASN A 77 10.19 6.88 11.88
N LEU A 78 10.52 7.04 10.59
CA LEU A 78 11.87 7.25 10.12
C LEU A 78 11.87 8.42 9.11
N PRO A 79 11.99 9.68 9.59
CA PRO A 79 12.04 10.83 8.70
C PRO A 79 13.23 10.71 7.74
N THR A 80 12.98 10.84 6.44
CA THR A 80 14.02 10.77 5.40
C THR A 80 14.16 12.10 4.68
N ALA A 81 15.24 12.29 3.94
CA ALA A 81 15.28 13.25 2.84
C ALA A 81 14.56 12.66 1.60
N THR A 82 14.22 13.52 0.63
CA THR A 82 13.60 13.10 -0.64
C THR A 82 14.43 12.10 -1.46
N PRO A 83 15.76 12.23 -1.61
CA PRO A 83 16.56 11.28 -2.40
C PRO A 83 16.90 9.98 -1.67
N GLU A 84 16.52 9.86 -0.39
CA GLU A 84 16.71 8.62 0.35
C GLU A 84 15.60 7.62 -0.01
N GLN A 85 15.87 6.33 0.15
CA GLN A 85 14.92 5.25 -0.10
C GLN A 85 14.89 4.32 1.10
N ILE A 86 13.70 3.77 1.39
CA ILE A 86 13.53 2.73 2.40
C ILE A 86 13.42 1.40 1.67
N GLN A 87 14.34 0.49 1.95
CA GLN A 87 14.25 -0.89 1.48
C GLN A 87 13.78 -1.76 2.62
N VAL A 88 12.62 -2.41 2.46
CA VAL A 88 12.11 -3.41 3.39
C VAL A 88 12.36 -4.79 2.80
N ARG A 89 12.71 -5.74 3.65
CA ARG A 89 12.87 -7.15 3.32
C ARG A 89 12.12 -7.99 4.34
N LEU A 90 11.33 -8.93 3.85
CA LEU A 90 10.54 -9.85 4.67
C LEU A 90 10.91 -11.29 4.30
N GLN A 91 11.17 -12.12 5.30
CA GLN A 91 11.64 -13.49 5.11
C GLN A 91 10.71 -14.31 4.22
N GLU A 92 9.39 -14.15 4.36
CA GLU A 92 8.39 -14.90 3.59
C GLU A 92 8.38 -14.56 2.10
N THR A 93 8.83 -13.36 1.74
CA THR A 93 8.85 -12.88 0.36
C THR A 93 10.24 -13.05 -0.27
N ASP A 94 11.30 -12.81 0.51
CA ASP A 94 12.67 -12.67 0.01
C ASP A 94 13.60 -13.86 0.37
N ASN A 95 13.16 -14.82 1.19
CA ASN A 95 13.95 -15.97 1.68
C ASN A 95 15.26 -15.59 2.41
N GLU A 96 15.31 -14.41 2.99
CA GLU A 96 16.46 -13.83 3.69
C GLU A 96 15.98 -13.20 5.02
N PRO A 97 16.85 -12.96 6.01
CA PRO A 97 16.41 -12.38 7.30
C PRO A 97 15.71 -11.03 7.14
N ASP A 98 14.68 -10.81 7.94
CA ASP A 98 13.93 -9.55 8.00
C ASP A 98 14.85 -8.36 8.26
N ALA A 99 14.67 -7.29 7.49
CA ALA A 99 15.47 -6.09 7.66
C ALA A 99 14.84 -4.86 6.98
N VAL A 100 15.26 -3.69 7.46
CA VAL A 100 14.90 -2.39 6.91
C VAL A 100 16.16 -1.54 6.77
N TRP A 101 16.44 -1.03 5.57
CA TRP A 101 17.57 -0.16 5.28
C TRP A 101 17.11 1.23 4.80
N LEU A 102 17.90 2.24 5.15
CA LEU A 102 17.82 3.58 4.57
C LEU A 102 19.00 3.72 3.60
N GLU A 103 18.69 3.83 2.32
CA GLU A 103 19.67 3.98 1.25
C GLU A 103 19.62 5.39 0.68
N ARG A 104 20.75 5.87 0.15
CA ARG A 104 20.82 7.15 -0.56
C ARG A 104 21.30 6.87 -1.97
N GLU A 105 20.51 7.26 -2.97
CA GLU A 105 20.97 7.21 -4.36
C GLU A 105 22.26 8.04 -4.48
N SER A 106 23.28 7.43 -5.08
CA SER A 106 24.59 8.04 -5.33
C SER A 106 24.62 8.78 -6.65
#